data_AF-A0A7S2KDZ8-F1
#
_entry.id   AF-A0A7S2KDZ8-F1
#
_cell.length_a   1.000
_cell.length_b   1.000
_cell.length_c   1.000
_cell.angle_alpha   90.00
_cell.angle_beta   90.00
_cell.angle_gamma   90.00
#
_symmetry.space_group_name_H-M   'P 1'
#
loop_
_entity.id
_entity.type
_entity.pdbx_description
1 polymer ?
#
loop_
_entity_poly.entity_id
_entity_poly.type
_entity_poly.pdbx_seq_one_letter_code
_entity_poly.pdbx_strand_id
1 'polypeptide(L)'
;QIDIGCARLLATRITYVGELGFELFVPAEMAVHVYDEIVRVGEPMGLRHAGLRALGSLRLEKAYRDYGHDLDNCDTLLEAGLGFTADYSKPDGFVGMAATLSQKAEGRLSRRLVQLLVDDPEPMLHHGEVVYRDGAVVGDVRSASYGHSLGGAV
;
A
#
# COMPACT_ATOMS: atom_id res chain seq x y z
N GLN A 1 10.85 -19.51 -9.50
CA GLN A 1 10.15 -20.67 -8.90
C GLN A 1 11.10 -21.33 -7.92
N ILE A 2 10.58 -21.84 -6.82
CA ILE A 2 11.33 -22.55 -5.77
C ILE A 2 10.50 -23.74 -5.26
N ASP A 3 11.12 -24.62 -4.50
CA ASP A 3 10.46 -25.76 -3.85
C ASP A 3 10.41 -25.55 -2.33
N ILE A 4 9.24 -25.78 -1.72
CA ILE A 4 9.05 -25.84 -0.27
C ILE A 4 8.35 -27.15 0.07
N GLY A 5 9.07 -28.02 0.79
CA GLY A 5 8.62 -29.40 1.02
C GLY A 5 8.36 -30.12 -0.30
N CYS A 6 7.13 -30.60 -0.51
CA CYS A 6 6.75 -31.30 -1.74
C CYS A 6 6.12 -30.39 -2.81
N ALA A 7 6.09 -29.06 -2.61
CA ALA A 7 5.41 -28.13 -3.50
C ALA A 7 6.39 -27.26 -4.29
N ARG A 8 6.20 -27.20 -5.61
CA ARG A 8 6.84 -26.21 -6.48
C ARG A 8 5.96 -24.98 -6.64
N LEU A 9 6.48 -23.80 -6.33
CA LEU A 9 5.70 -22.56 -6.27
C LEU A 9 6.44 -21.37 -6.89
N LEU A 10 5.70 -20.29 -7.12
CA LEU A 10 6.28 -18.99 -7.49
C LEU A 10 6.49 -18.17 -6.22
N ALA A 11 7.73 -17.72 -6.02
CA ALA A 11 8.09 -16.75 -4.99
C ALA A 11 8.42 -15.43 -5.67
N THR A 12 7.70 -14.37 -5.32
CA THR A 12 7.98 -13.00 -5.78
C THR A 12 8.56 -12.21 -4.61
N ARG A 13 9.67 -11.51 -4.85
CA ARG A 13 10.32 -10.70 -3.82
C ARG A 13 9.66 -9.32 -3.74
N ILE A 14 8.47 -9.29 -3.16
CA ILE A 14 7.68 -8.09 -2.94
C ILE A 14 6.90 -8.28 -1.63
N THR A 15 6.64 -7.19 -0.91
CA THR A 15 5.81 -7.20 0.29
C THR A 15 4.97 -5.94 0.35
N TYR A 16 3.79 -6.04 0.95
CA TYR A 16 2.92 -4.88 1.17
C TYR A 16 3.17 -4.21 2.54
N VAL A 17 4.07 -4.77 3.36
CA VAL A 17 4.51 -4.19 4.65
C VAL A 17 5.84 -3.42 4.53
N GLY A 18 6.49 -3.44 3.38
CA GLY A 18 7.75 -2.74 3.10
C GLY A 18 8.97 -3.26 3.87
N GLU A 19 8.93 -4.52 4.31
CA GLU A 19 10.04 -5.23 4.93
C GLU A 19 10.53 -6.38 4.03
N LEU A 20 11.66 -7.00 4.40
CA LEU A 20 12.17 -8.18 3.71
C LEU A 20 11.13 -9.30 3.75
N GLY A 21 10.80 -9.84 2.57
CA GLY A 21 9.91 -10.98 2.47
C GLY A 21 9.61 -11.36 1.02
N PHE A 22 8.72 -12.32 0.89
CA PHE A 22 8.24 -12.84 -0.38
C PHE A 22 6.74 -13.07 -0.31
N GLU A 23 6.05 -12.87 -1.42
CA GLU A 23 4.73 -13.43 -1.64
C GLU A 23 4.88 -14.81 -2.30
N LEU A 24 4.18 -15.80 -1.75
CA LEU A 24 4.23 -17.19 -2.21
C LEU A 24 2.91 -17.56 -2.88
N PHE A 25 2.97 -17.84 -4.18
CA PHE A 25 1.83 -18.31 -4.95
C PHE A 25 1.87 -19.84 -4.99
N VAL A 26 1.07 -20.45 -4.12
CA VAL A 26 1.06 -21.89 -3.83
C VAL A 26 -0.11 -22.57 -4.55
N PRO A 27 0.06 -23.75 -5.16
CA PRO A 27 -1.06 -24.59 -5.57
C PRO A 27 -2.01 -24.86 -4.40
N ALA A 28 -3.32 -24.73 -4.62
CA ALA A 28 -4.30 -24.75 -3.54
C ALA A 28 -4.25 -26.06 -2.73
N GLU A 29 -4.04 -27.18 -3.40
CA GLU A 29 -3.88 -28.52 -2.82
C GLU A 29 -2.64 -28.67 -1.93
N MET A 30 -1.64 -27.80 -2.10
CA MET A 30 -0.41 -27.80 -1.31
C MET A 30 -0.35 -26.68 -0.26
N ALA A 31 -1.39 -25.82 -0.16
CA ALA A 31 -1.36 -24.63 0.69
C ALA A 31 -1.11 -24.96 2.17
N VAL A 32 -1.81 -25.97 2.71
CA VAL A 32 -1.64 -26.40 4.12
C VAL A 32 -0.24 -26.98 4.34
N HIS A 33 0.24 -27.83 3.43
CA HIS A 33 1.59 -28.41 3.51
C HIS A 33 2.67 -27.33 3.56
N VAL A 34 2.60 -26.35 2.66
CA VAL A 34 3.58 -25.25 2.61
C VAL A 34 3.50 -24.37 3.85
N TYR A 35 2.29 -24.06 4.33
CA TYR A 35 2.09 -23.31 5.56
C TYR A 35 2.72 -24.04 6.77
N ASP A 36 2.43 -25.33 6.95
CA ASP A 36 2.94 -26.12 8.06
C ASP A 36 4.47 -26.20 8.05
N GLU A 37 5.10 -26.38 6.87
CA GLU A 37 6.55 -26.38 6.73
C GLU A 37 7.19 -25.04 7.13
N ILE A 38 6.58 -23.93 6.72
CA ILE A 38 7.07 -22.58 7.08
C ILE A 38 6.92 -22.34 8.58
N VAL A 39 5.76 -22.65 9.16
CA VAL A 39 5.51 -22.45 10.59
C VAL A 39 6.45 -23.30 11.43
N ARG A 40 6.62 -24.58 11.09
CA ARG A 40 7.51 -25.50 11.79
C ARG A 40 8.96 -25.01 11.85
N VAL A 41 9.48 -24.49 10.74
CA VAL A 41 10.87 -23.96 10.69
C VAL A 41 10.96 -22.56 11.32
N GLY A 42 9.89 -21.76 11.22
CA GLY A 42 9.87 -20.40 11.75
C GLY A 42 9.62 -20.28 13.26
N GLU A 43 8.98 -21.27 13.89
CA GLU A 43 8.70 -21.28 15.33
C GLU A 43 9.95 -21.02 16.20
N PRO A 44 11.09 -21.72 16.04
CA PRO A 44 12.31 -21.43 16.81
C PRO A 44 12.92 -20.05 16.50
N MET A 45 12.52 -19.40 15.40
CA MET A 45 12.91 -18.04 15.04
C MET A 45 11.94 -16.97 15.57
N GLY A 46 10.90 -17.38 16.31
CA GLY A 46 9.89 -16.47 16.85
C GLY A 46 8.86 -16.03 15.80
N LEU A 47 8.60 -16.83 14.76
CA LEU A 47 7.56 -16.56 13.77
C LEU A 47 6.21 -16.26 14.46
N ARG A 48 5.54 -15.21 13.98
CA ARG A 48 4.20 -14.81 14.43
C ARG A 48 3.28 -14.67 13.22
N HIS A 49 2.03 -15.05 13.42
CA HIS A 49 0.97 -14.74 12.47
C HIS A 49 0.57 -13.27 12.61
N ALA A 50 0.37 -12.61 11.48
CA ALA A 50 -0.13 -11.25 11.40
C ALA A 50 -1.39 -11.22 10.52
N GLY A 51 -2.40 -10.45 10.95
CA GLY A 51 -3.64 -10.29 10.23
C GLY A 51 -3.72 -8.99 9.43
N LEU A 52 -4.85 -8.78 8.76
CA LEU A 52 -5.07 -7.62 7.88
C LEU A 52 -5.00 -6.27 8.60
N ARG A 53 -5.28 -6.19 9.91
CA ARG A 53 -5.11 -4.93 10.66
C ARG A 53 -3.65 -4.50 10.76
N ALA A 54 -2.75 -5.45 11.06
CA ALA A 54 -1.32 -5.19 11.08
C ALA A 54 -0.81 -4.83 9.68
N LEU A 55 -1.29 -5.54 8.65
CA LEU A 55 -0.99 -5.22 7.25
C LEU A 55 -1.42 -3.79 6.88
N GLY A 56 -2.64 -3.40 7.25
CA GLY A 56 -3.19 -2.05 7.01
C GLY A 56 -2.40 -0.94 7.72
N SER A 57 -1.95 -1.19 8.95
CA SER A 57 -1.06 -0.27 9.67
C SER A 57 0.30 -0.14 8.96
N LEU A 58 0.97 -1.26 8.70
CA LEU A 58 2.32 -1.27 8.12
C LEU A 58 2.36 -0.68 6.71
N ARG A 59 1.35 -0.96 5.86
CA ARG A 59 1.29 -0.40 4.50
C ARG A 59 1.14 1.12 4.50
N LEU A 60 0.43 1.68 5.48
CA LEU A 60 0.27 3.12 5.62
C LEU A 60 1.60 3.77 6.01
N GLU A 61 2.37 3.18 6.91
CA GLU A 61 3.70 3.70 7.27
C GLU A 61 4.67 3.76 6.07
N LYS A 62 4.48 2.91 5.05
CA LYS A 62 5.26 2.91 3.81
C LYS A 62 4.63 3.78 2.70
N ALA A 63 3.52 4.45 3.00
CA ALA A 63 2.70 5.20 2.07
C ALA A 63 2.26 4.35 0.84
N TYR A 64 1.98 3.06 1.02
CA TYR A 64 1.39 2.27 -0.04
C TYR A 64 -0.09 2.61 -0.20
N ARG A 65 -0.49 2.73 -1.48
CA ARG A 65 -1.84 3.08 -1.87
C ARG A 65 -2.67 1.82 -2.10
N ASP A 66 -3.89 1.84 -1.60
CA ASP A 66 -4.90 0.80 -1.76
C ASP A 66 -6.03 1.33 -2.65
N TYR A 67 -6.28 0.63 -3.77
CA TYR A 67 -7.26 1.06 -4.76
C TYR A 67 -8.68 0.83 -4.24
N GLY A 68 -9.52 1.86 -4.32
CA GLY A 68 -10.84 1.91 -3.70
C GLY A 68 -10.85 2.52 -2.29
N HIS A 69 -9.68 2.77 -1.70
CA HIS A 69 -9.53 3.51 -0.45
C HIS A 69 -8.79 4.83 -0.66
N ASP A 70 -7.54 4.76 -1.11
CA ASP A 70 -6.68 5.94 -1.28
C ASP A 70 -6.89 6.65 -2.62
N LEU A 71 -7.28 5.88 -3.63
CA LEU A 71 -7.55 6.37 -4.97
C LEU A 71 -8.62 5.52 -5.66
N ASP A 72 -9.35 6.12 -6.58
CA ASP A 72 -10.30 5.46 -7.45
C ASP A 72 -10.27 6.03 -8.89
N ASN A 73 -11.32 5.80 -9.67
CA ASN A 73 -11.45 6.27 -11.05
C ASN A 73 -11.69 7.79 -11.16
N CYS A 74 -11.85 8.51 -10.05
CA CYS A 74 -11.93 9.96 -10.00
C CYS A 74 -10.58 10.63 -9.76
N ASP A 75 -9.51 9.89 -9.46
CA ASP A 75 -8.17 10.40 -9.20
C ASP A 75 -7.24 10.25 -10.40
N THR A 76 -6.29 11.19 -10.55
CA THR A 76 -5.22 11.04 -11.56
C THR A 76 -3.97 10.40 -10.97
N LEU A 77 -3.16 9.78 -11.84
CA LEU A 77 -1.88 9.18 -11.46
C LEU A 77 -0.94 10.18 -10.75
N LEU A 78 -0.94 11.44 -11.18
CA LEU A 78 -0.09 12.48 -10.61
C LEU A 78 -0.63 12.99 -9.27
N GLU A 79 -1.96 13.13 -9.13
CA GLU A 79 -2.61 13.53 -7.87
C GLU A 79 -2.42 12.48 -6.78
N ALA A 80 -2.45 11.19 -7.13
CA ALA A 80 -2.19 10.08 -6.21
C ALA A 80 -0.70 9.92 -5.83
N GLY A 81 0.21 10.67 -6.46
CA GLY A 81 1.66 10.55 -6.25
C GLY A 81 2.29 9.33 -6.92
N LEU A 82 1.60 8.70 -7.89
CA LEU A 82 2.02 7.48 -8.58
C LEU A 82 2.67 7.75 -9.95
N GLY A 83 3.03 9.00 -10.26
CA GLY A 83 3.64 9.35 -11.56
C GLY A 83 4.91 8.57 -11.89
N PHE A 84 5.61 8.01 -10.89
CA PHE A 84 6.80 7.18 -11.10
C PHE A 84 6.50 5.79 -11.68
N THR A 85 5.25 5.33 -11.66
CA THR A 85 4.88 4.00 -12.17
C THR A 85 4.60 3.98 -13.67
N ALA A 86 4.52 5.15 -14.33
CA ALA A 86 4.22 5.26 -15.75
C ALA A 86 5.49 5.35 -16.60
N ASP A 87 5.55 4.55 -17.67
CA ASP A 87 6.52 4.70 -18.75
C ASP A 87 5.98 5.67 -19.80
N TYR A 88 6.41 6.94 -19.70
CA TYR A 88 6.07 8.01 -20.63
C TYR A 88 6.75 7.90 -22.00
N SER A 89 7.65 6.93 -22.18
CA SER A 89 8.35 6.68 -23.44
C SER A 89 7.83 5.45 -24.17
N LYS A 90 6.80 4.79 -23.64
CA LYS A 90 6.22 3.58 -24.22
C LYS A 90 5.83 3.82 -25.69
N PRO A 91 6.39 3.06 -26.65
CA PRO A 91 6.23 3.34 -28.09
C PRO A 91 4.77 3.43 -28.56
N ASP A 92 3.94 2.49 -28.14
CA ASP A 92 2.51 2.46 -28.48
C ASP A 92 1.63 3.25 -27.47
N GLY A 93 2.28 3.92 -26.51
CA GLY A 93 1.63 4.60 -25.41
C GLY A 93 0.82 3.70 -24.47
N PHE A 94 -0.02 4.32 -23.65
CA PHE A 94 -0.95 3.66 -22.74
C PHE A 94 -2.25 4.46 -22.60
N VAL A 95 -3.32 3.81 -22.17
CA VAL A 95 -4.61 4.45 -21.94
C VAL A 95 -4.45 5.56 -20.90
N GLY A 96 -4.80 6.80 -21.27
CA GLY A 96 -4.66 7.98 -20.40
C GLY A 96 -3.30 8.70 -20.49
N MET A 97 -2.38 8.26 -21.36
CA MET A 97 -1.05 8.89 -21.50
C MET A 97 -1.14 10.37 -21.90
N ALA A 98 -1.96 10.72 -22.90
CA ALA A 98 -2.11 12.10 -23.35
C ALA A 98 -2.61 13.03 -22.23
N ALA A 99 -3.61 12.59 -21.46
CA ALA A 99 -4.12 13.32 -20.30
C ALA A 99 -3.05 13.49 -19.21
N THR A 100 -2.30 12.42 -18.93
CA THR A 100 -1.22 12.45 -17.93
C THR A 100 -0.09 13.40 -18.34
N LEU A 101 0.30 13.40 -19.63
CA LEU A 101 1.31 14.32 -20.16
C LEU A 101 0.83 15.77 -20.15
N SER A 102 -0.44 16.03 -20.46
CA SER A 102 -1.04 17.37 -20.36
C SER A 102 -0.97 17.88 -18.92
N GLN A 103 -1.45 17.09 -17.96
CA GLN A 103 -1.42 17.45 -16.54
C GLN A 103 0.01 17.68 -16.03
N LYS A 104 0.98 16.89 -16.52
CA LYS A 104 2.40 17.08 -16.21
C LYS A 104 2.95 18.39 -16.78
N ALA A 105 2.57 18.76 -18.00
CA ALA A 105 3.01 19.99 -18.66
C ALA A 105 2.43 21.25 -17.99
N GLU A 106 1.21 21.17 -17.44
CA GLU A 106 0.62 22.26 -16.64
C GLU A 106 1.40 22.52 -15.35
N GLY A 107 2.10 21.52 -14.81
CA GLY A 107 3.02 21.63 -13.68
C GLY A 107 2.37 21.86 -12.31
N ARG A 108 1.10 22.26 -12.26
CA ARG A 108 0.35 22.51 -11.02
C ARG A 108 -0.83 21.56 -10.89
N LEU A 109 -0.83 20.76 -9.82
CA LEU A 109 -1.97 19.93 -9.43
C LEU A 109 -2.98 20.73 -8.60
N SER A 110 -4.27 20.53 -8.83
CA SER A 110 -5.35 21.14 -8.06
C SER A 110 -5.53 20.49 -6.69
N ARG A 111 -5.21 19.20 -6.58
CA ARG A 111 -5.22 18.41 -5.34
C ARG A 111 -4.06 17.40 -5.34
N ARG A 112 -3.76 16.83 -4.17
CA ARG A 112 -2.73 15.78 -4.02
C ARG A 112 -3.04 14.91 -2.82
N LEU A 113 -2.86 13.61 -2.97
CA LEU A 113 -2.86 12.70 -1.83
C LEU A 113 -1.57 12.92 -1.02
N VAL A 114 -1.74 13.21 0.26
CA VAL A 114 -0.65 13.43 1.22
C VAL A 114 -0.81 12.50 2.41
N GLN A 115 0.29 12.26 3.10
CA GLN A 115 0.29 11.52 4.36
C GLN A 115 0.32 12.52 5.52
N LEU A 116 -0.47 12.24 6.55
CA LEU A 116 -0.52 13.02 7.77
C LEU A 116 -0.14 12.11 8.93
N LEU A 117 0.44 12.67 9.98
CA LEU A 117 0.61 12.01 11.27
C LEU A 117 -0.08 12.89 12.29
N VAL A 118 -0.98 12.31 13.08
CA VAL A 118 -1.61 13.01 14.20
C VAL A 118 -0.60 13.08 15.35
N ASP A 119 -0.26 14.29 15.78
CA ASP A 119 0.71 14.52 16.86
C ASP A 119 0.21 13.99 18.22
N ASP A 120 -1.11 14.05 18.44
CA ASP A 120 -1.76 13.42 19.59
C ASP A 120 -1.87 11.91 19.35
N PRO A 121 -1.27 11.05 20.19
CA PRO A 121 -1.29 9.61 20.00
C PRO A 121 -2.64 8.97 20.37
N GLU A 122 -3.55 9.67 21.05
CA GLU A 122 -4.79 9.07 21.53
C GLU A 122 -5.88 8.94 20.44
N PRO A 123 -6.15 9.97 19.60
CA PRO A 123 -7.19 9.90 18.60
C PRO A 123 -6.86 8.91 17.47
N MET A 124 -7.85 8.10 17.11
CA MET A 124 -7.81 7.27 15.92
C MET A 124 -8.53 7.95 14.76
N LEU A 125 -7.98 7.82 13.56
CA LEU A 125 -8.64 8.15 12.31
C LEU A 125 -9.05 6.85 11.60
N HIS A 126 -10.09 6.92 10.76
CA HIS A 126 -10.64 5.76 10.08
C HIS A 126 -10.81 5.99 8.58
N HIS A 127 -11.75 6.87 8.19
CA HIS A 127 -12.12 7.16 6.81
C HIS A 127 -13.18 8.27 6.77
N GLY A 128 -12.98 9.28 5.93
CA GLY A 128 -13.94 10.34 5.63
C GLY A 128 -13.96 11.52 6.61
N GLU A 129 -13.08 11.53 7.62
CA GLU A 129 -12.93 12.68 8.50
C GLU A 129 -12.51 13.93 7.71
N VAL A 130 -13.13 15.07 8.00
CA VAL A 130 -12.88 16.32 7.27
C VAL A 130 -11.58 16.96 7.73
N VAL A 131 -10.70 17.27 6.79
CA VAL A 131 -9.43 17.95 7.04
C VAL A 131 -9.62 19.45 6.89
N TYR A 132 -9.30 20.19 7.94
CA TYR A 132 -9.31 21.66 7.96
C TYR A 132 -7.90 22.22 7.94
N ARG A 133 -7.74 23.36 7.28
CA ARG A 133 -6.56 24.21 7.36
C ARG A 133 -7.01 25.67 7.46
N ASP A 134 -6.50 26.38 8.46
CA ASP A 134 -6.81 27.80 8.68
C ASP A 134 -8.33 28.09 8.74
N GLY A 135 -9.10 27.16 9.31
CA GLY A 135 -10.56 27.24 9.42
C GLY A 135 -11.35 26.86 8.15
N ALA A 136 -10.69 26.54 7.04
CA ALA A 136 -11.33 26.12 5.80
C ALA A 136 -11.18 24.60 5.56
N VAL A 137 -12.20 23.98 4.97
CA VAL A 137 -12.14 22.58 4.52
C VAL A 137 -11.17 22.47 3.34
N VAL A 138 -10.22 21.53 3.43
CA VAL A 138 -9.21 21.30 2.38
C VAL A 138 -9.20 19.86 1.85
N GLY A 139 -9.97 18.96 2.44
CA GLY A 139 -10.12 17.59 1.98
C GLY A 139 -10.70 16.67 3.05
N ASP A 140 -10.47 15.38 2.86
CA ASP A 140 -10.95 14.30 3.72
C ASP A 140 -9.87 13.22 3.89
N VAL A 141 -9.94 12.49 4.99
CA VAL A 141 -9.08 11.33 5.26
C VAL A 141 -9.50 10.17 4.37
N ARG A 142 -8.60 9.72 3.49
CA ARG A 142 -8.88 8.61 2.54
C ARG A 142 -8.69 7.23 3.14
N SER A 143 -7.66 7.05 3.95
CA SER A 143 -7.42 5.84 4.74
C SER A 143 -6.75 6.27 6.02
N ALA A 144 -6.97 5.50 7.08
CA ALA A 144 -6.17 5.68 8.28
C ALA A 144 -5.97 4.40 9.09
N SER A 145 -4.90 4.39 9.87
CA SER A 145 -4.63 3.39 10.89
C SER A 145 -3.67 3.95 11.93
N TYR A 146 -3.47 3.22 13.02
CA TYR A 146 -2.40 3.55 13.95
C TYR A 146 -1.06 3.10 13.39
N GLY A 147 -0.14 4.04 13.16
CA GLY A 147 1.25 3.75 12.85
C GLY A 147 1.99 3.36 14.12
N HIS A 148 2.11 2.07 14.41
CA HIS A 148 2.75 1.59 15.64
C HIS A 148 4.24 1.97 15.73
N SER A 149 4.93 2.12 14.60
CA SER A 149 6.32 2.59 14.55
C SER A 149 6.42 4.11 14.67
N LEU A 150 5.38 4.83 14.25
CA LEU A 150 5.32 6.30 14.23
C LEU A 150 4.72 6.89 15.51
N GLY A 151 3.94 6.12 16.26
CA GLY A 151 3.38 6.51 17.55
C GLY A 151 2.11 7.36 17.46
N GLY A 152 1.35 7.30 16.36
CA GLY A 152 0.11 8.05 16.18
C GLY A 152 -0.72 7.56 15.00
N ALA A 153 -1.91 8.15 14.81
CA ALA A 153 -2.75 7.86 13.64
C ALA A 153 -2.15 8.47 12.37
N VAL A 154 -2.19 7.69 11.29
CA VAL A 154 -1.58 7.98 9.98
C VAL A 154 -2.59 7.73 8.88
#